data_AF-A0A8T4Z6C7-F1
#
_entry.id   AF-A0A8T4Z6C7-F1
#
_cell.length_a   1.000
_cell.length_b   1.000
_cell.length_c   1.000
_cell.angle_alpha   90.00
_cell.angle_beta   90.00
_cell.angle_gamma   90.00
#
_symmetry.space_group_name_H-M   'P 1'
#
loop_
_entity.id
_entity.type
_entity.pdbx_description
1 polymer ?
#
loop_
_entity_poly.entity_id
_entity_poly.type
_entity_poly.pdbx_seq_one_letter_code
_entity_poly.pdbx_strand_id
1 'polypeptide(L)' 'MRVVEVSEIIPVVARLCVEANIYLDRDVIERIEEFAGVEESPLAREILEQILENA' A
#
# COMPACT_ATOMS: atom_id res chain seq x y z
N MET A 1 18.26 28.42 12.87
CA MET A 1 18.50 27.30 11.93
C MET A 1 18.42 26.02 12.74
N ARG A 2 17.56 25.07 12.34
CA ARG A 2 17.51 23.74 12.97
C ARG A 2 18.46 22.82 12.18
N VAL A 3 19.28 22.06 12.89
CA VAL A 3 20.15 21.04 12.31
C VAL A 3 19.48 19.68 12.53
N VAL A 4 19.44 18.86 11.49
CA VAL A 4 18.97 17.46 11.54
C VAL A 4 20.13 16.61 11.10
N GLU A 5 20.48 15.61 11.89
CA GLU A 5 21.63 14.76 11.59
C GLU A 5 21.26 13.74 10.51
N VAL A 6 22.12 13.58 9.50
CA VAL A 6 21.87 12.65 8.38
C VAL A 6 21.71 11.20 8.89
N SER A 7 22.41 10.86 9.97
CA SER A 7 22.28 9.57 10.65
C SER A 7 20.86 9.28 11.17
N GLU A 8 20.06 10.31 11.45
CA GLU A 8 18.66 10.17 11.87
C GLU A 8 17.73 9.97 10.67
N ILE A 9 18.08 10.50 9.50
CA ILE A 9 17.26 10.43 8.28
C ILE A 9 17.38 9.05 7.61
N ILE A 10 18.59 8.50 7.55
CA ILE A 10 18.89 7.20 6.91
C ILE A 10 17.92 6.08 7.36
N PRO A 11 17.74 5.80 8.66
CA PRO A 11 16.86 4.71 9.09
C PRO A 11 15.38 5.00 8.80
N VAL A 12 14.98 6.27 8.77
CA VAL A 12 13.60 6.67 8.42
C VAL A 12 13.33 6.39 6.95
N VAL A 13 14.21 6.83 6.05
CA VAL A 13 14.03 6.59 4.60
C VAL A 13 14.10 5.10 4.29
N ALA A 14 15.04 4.36 4.90
CA ALA A 14 15.14 2.92 4.71
C ALA A 14 13.83 2.21 5.11
N ARG A 15 13.26 2.57 6.26
CA ARG A 15 11.97 2.04 6.71
C ARG A 15 10.83 2.40 5.75
N LEU A 16 10.73 3.66 5.33
CA LEU A 16 9.68 4.10 4.40
C LEU A 16 9.74 3.37 3.05
N CYS A 17 10.95 3.13 2.52
CA CYS A 17 11.10 2.36 1.28
C CYS A 17 10.63 0.91 1.45
N VAL A 18 10.91 0.29 2.61
CA VAL A 18 10.46 -1.07 2.91
C VAL A 18 8.94 -1.10 3.07
N GLU A 19 8.38 -0.21 3.88
CA GLU A 19 6.93 -0.13 4.14
C GLU A 19 6.15 0.07 2.84
N ALA A 20 6.58 1.00 1.98
CA ALA A 20 5.91 1.30 0.70
C ALA A 20 5.94 0.16 -0.33
N ASN A 21 6.79 -0.86 -0.14
CA ASN A 21 6.87 -2.02 -1.04
C ASN A 21 6.31 -3.30 -0.42
N ILE A 22 5.97 -3.29 0.87
CA ILE A 22 5.43 -4.45 1.58
C ILE A 22 3.94 -4.26 1.89
N TYR A 23 3.50 -3.03 2.16
CA TYR A 23 2.14 -2.74 2.57
C TYR A 23 1.44 -1.85 1.55
N LEU A 24 0.19 -2.17 1.23
CA LEU A 24 -0.67 -1.22 0.55
C LEU A 24 -1.21 -0.18 1.54
N ASP A 25 -1.23 1.08 1.11
CA ASP A 25 -1.84 2.15 1.88
C ASP A 25 -3.35 1.92 2.01
N ARG A 26 -3.91 2.37 3.13
CA ARG A 26 -5.30 2.14 3.51
C ARG A 26 -6.29 2.64 2.45
N ASP A 27 -6.03 3.80 1.86
CA ASP A 27 -6.89 4.40 0.83
C ASP A 27 -6.95 3.54 -0.45
N VAL A 28 -5.83 2.90 -0.80
CA VAL A 28 -5.76 1.94 -1.93
C VAL A 28 -6.57 0.68 -1.60
N ILE A 29 -6.39 0.11 -0.40
CA ILE A 29 -7.14 -1.08 0.06
C ILE A 29 -8.64 -0.81 0.02
N GLU A 30 -9.10 0.26 0.67
CA GLU A 30 -10.52 0.63 0.74
C GLU A 30 -11.12 0.80 -0.66
N ARG A 31 -10.36 1.35 -1.61
CA ARG A 31 -10.84 1.53 -2.98
C ARG A 31 -10.96 0.20 -3.72
N ILE A 32 -10.00 -0.70 -3.55
CA ILE A 32 -10.03 -2.04 -4.16
C ILE A 32 -11.22 -2.84 -3.61
N GLU A 33 -11.46 -2.81 -2.29
CA GLU A 33 -12.61 -3.44 -1.65
C GLU A 33 -13.95 -2.93 -2.22
N GLU A 34 -14.10 -1.61 -2.36
CA GLU A 34 -15.31 -1.01 -2.92
C GLU A 34 -15.57 -1.50 -4.35
N PHE A 35 -14.54 -1.52 -5.20
CA PHE A 35 -14.68 -1.97 -6.58
C PHE A 35 -14.93 -3.47 -6.70
N ALA A 36 -14.28 -4.30 -5.89
CA ALA A 36 -14.53 -5.74 -5.88
C ALA A 36 -16.01 -6.05 -5.57
N GLY A 37 -16.63 -5.27 -4.67
CA GLY A 37 -18.04 -5.41 -4.30
C GLY A 37 -19.05 -5.06 -5.40
N VAL A 38 -18.67 -4.23 -6.39
CA VAL A 38 -19.58 -3.77 -7.47
C VAL A 38 -19.18 -4.24 -8.87
N GLU A 39 -17.99 -4.83 -9.04
CA GLU A 39 -17.47 -5.29 -10.33
C GLU A 39 -18.36 -6.39 -10.94
N GLU A 40 -18.71 -6.27 -12.22
CA GLU A 40 -19.61 -7.21 -12.91
C GLU A 40 -18.85 -8.39 -13.52
N SER A 41 -17.60 -8.16 -13.96
CA SER A 41 -16.74 -9.18 -14.55
C SER A 41 -16.22 -10.15 -13.46
N PRO A 42 -16.57 -11.45 -13.53
CA PRO A 42 -16.12 -12.42 -12.53
C PRO A 42 -14.60 -12.51 -12.43
N LEU A 43 -13.90 -12.45 -13.59
CA LEU A 43 -12.44 -12.48 -13.63
C LEU A 43 -11.82 -11.24 -12.99
N ALA A 44 -12.39 -10.06 -13.23
CA ALA A 44 -11.86 -8.82 -12.65
C ALA A 44 -12.05 -8.80 -11.13
N ARG A 45 -13.22 -9.25 -10.64
CA ARG A 45 -13.47 -9.40 -9.20
C ARG A 45 -12.46 -10.33 -8.54
N GLU A 46 -12.21 -11.50 -9.12
CA GLU A 46 -11.23 -12.47 -8.60
C GLU A 46 -9.82 -11.86 -8.50
N ILE A 47 -9.39 -11.08 -9.50
CA ILE A 47 -8.09 -10.40 -9.47
C ILE A 47 -8.03 -9.37 -8.33
N LEU A 48 -9.08 -8.59 -8.12
CA LEU A 48 -9.13 -7.61 -7.02
C LEU A 48 -9.07 -8.30 -5.65
N GLU A 49 -9.79 -9.42 -5.48
CA GLU A 49 -9.75 -10.23 -4.26
C GLU A 49 -8.36 -10.81 -4.00
N GLN A 50 -7.67 -11.30 -5.05
CA GLN A 50 -6.29 -11.79 -4.92
C GLN A 50 -5.30 -10.68 -4.56
N ILE A 51 -5.50 -9.46 -5.04
CA ILE A 51 -4.67 -8.31 -4.64
C ILE A 51 -4.86 -8.04 -3.15
N LEU A 52 -6.10 -8.05 -2.65
CA LEU A 52 -6.41 -7.85 -1.22
C LEU A 52 -5.85 -8.96 -0.33
N GLU A 53 -5.84 -10.22 -0.80
CA GLU A 53 -5.23 -11.33 -0.06
C GLU A 53 -3.70 -11.16 0.12
N ASN A 54 -3.05 -10.50 -0.83
CA ASN A 54 -1.60 -10.26 -0.81
C ASN A 54 -1.20 -8.91 -0.16
N ALA A 55 -2.17 -8.06 0.18
CA ALA A 55 -1.98 -6.65 0.58
C ALA A 55 -1.43 -6.44 1.99
#